data_AF-A0A6P1BWS6-F1
#
_entry.id   AF-A0A6P1BWS6-F1
#
_cell.length_a   1.000
_cell.length_b   1.000
_cell.length_c   1.000
_cell.angle_alpha   90.00
_cell.angle_beta   90.00
_cell.angle_gamma   90.00
#
_symmetry.space_group_name_H-M   'P 1'
#
loop_
_entity.id
_entity.type
_entity.pdbx_description
1 polymer ?
#
loop_
_entity_poly.entity_id
_entity_poly.type
_entity_poly.pdbx_seq_one_letter_code
_entity_poly.pdbx_strand_id
1 'polypeptide(L)'
;MIKSRYLKFAFAAAVASVLATAPAARADEQFFPLQSYRVGPYAAGGTGFFGGFIDYLNLINIRDGGVNGVKLTWDEGETQYEVERGVEVYERLKGRPGVAAWNPLSVGIAYAMIDRITKDKVPLITINHGRTDSTDGRVFPYVFPLLLNPYSETS
;
A
#
# COMPACT_ATOMS: atom_id res chain seq x y z
N MET A 1 -0.71 -60.33 -9.96
CA MET A 1 -1.61 -59.22 -9.59
C MET A 1 -1.15 -58.39 -8.38
N ILE A 2 -0.50 -58.98 -7.36
CA ILE A 2 -0.17 -58.30 -6.10
C ILE A 2 0.94 -57.23 -6.24
N LYS A 3 2.02 -57.49 -7.00
CA LYS A 3 3.11 -56.51 -7.26
C LYS A 3 2.65 -55.21 -7.93
N SER A 4 1.62 -55.27 -8.78
CA SER A 4 1.07 -54.10 -9.48
C SER A 4 0.36 -53.14 -8.53
N ARG A 5 -0.27 -53.64 -7.45
CA ARG A 5 -0.94 -52.79 -6.45
C ARG A 5 0.08 -52.05 -5.59
N TYR A 6 1.17 -52.69 -5.18
CA TYR A 6 2.23 -52.04 -4.40
C TYR A 6 2.97 -50.97 -5.21
N LEU A 7 3.18 -51.19 -6.51
CA LEU A 7 3.81 -50.19 -7.38
C LEU A 7 2.94 -48.94 -7.55
N LYS A 8 1.61 -49.11 -7.65
CA LYS A 8 0.65 -48.00 -7.69
C LYS A 8 0.58 -47.22 -6.38
N PHE A 9 0.63 -47.92 -5.24
CA PHE A 9 0.67 -47.28 -3.92
C PHE A 9 1.98 -46.51 -3.68
N ALA A 10 3.12 -47.07 -4.08
CA ALA A 10 4.41 -46.39 -3.98
C ALA A 10 4.46 -45.13 -4.86
N PHE A 11 3.91 -45.19 -6.08
CA PHE A 11 3.84 -44.03 -6.97
C PHE A 11 2.91 -42.93 -6.43
N ALA A 12 1.75 -43.29 -5.88
CA ALA A 12 0.83 -42.33 -5.25
C ALA A 12 1.46 -41.64 -4.02
N ALA A 13 2.21 -42.38 -3.19
CA ALA A 13 2.93 -41.81 -2.05
C ALA A 13 4.10 -40.90 -2.47
N ALA A 14 4.79 -41.23 -3.56
CA ALA A 14 5.85 -40.38 -4.13
C ALA A 14 5.28 -39.06 -4.71
N VAL A 15 4.12 -39.11 -5.38
CA VAL A 15 3.46 -37.88 -5.89
C VAL A 15 2.93 -37.02 -4.74
N ALA A 16 2.36 -37.62 -3.70
CA ALA A 16 1.86 -36.89 -2.53
C ALA A 16 2.98 -36.20 -1.74
N SER A 17 4.16 -36.81 -1.64
CA SER A 17 5.33 -36.21 -0.96
C SER A 17 5.98 -35.06 -1.74
N VAL A 18 5.95 -35.11 -3.08
CA VAL A 18 6.37 -33.98 -3.93
C VAL A 18 5.40 -32.80 -3.81
N LEU A 19 4.09 -33.06 -3.73
CA LEU A 19 3.08 -32.00 -3.52
C LEU A 19 3.14 -31.38 -2.11
N ALA A 20 3.54 -32.15 -1.10
CA ALA A 20 3.68 -31.67 0.28
C ALA A 20 4.97 -30.86 0.54
N THR A 21 5.93 -30.90 -0.40
CA THR A 21 7.22 -30.17 -0.30
C THR A 21 7.31 -28.99 -1.26
N ALA A 22 6.31 -28.78 -2.12
CA ALA A 22 6.16 -27.52 -2.83
C ALA A 22 6.01 -26.41 -1.78
N PRO A 23 6.84 -25.35 -1.80
CA PRO A 23 6.60 -24.21 -0.94
C PRO A 23 5.18 -23.74 -1.21
N ALA A 24 4.34 -23.71 -0.17
CA ALA A 24 3.07 -23.01 -0.28
C ALA A 24 3.41 -21.62 -0.79
N ALA A 25 2.98 -21.29 -2.00
CA ALA A 25 3.13 -19.96 -2.54
C ALA A 25 2.35 -19.05 -1.59
N ARG A 26 3.06 -18.48 -0.60
CA ARG A 26 2.57 -17.35 0.16
C ARG A 26 2.34 -16.30 -0.91
N ALA A 27 1.08 -16.01 -1.21
CA ALA A 27 0.78 -14.88 -2.08
C ALA A 27 1.41 -13.67 -1.40
N ASP A 28 2.46 -13.11 -2.02
CA ASP A 28 3.06 -11.89 -1.55
C ASP A 28 1.99 -10.79 -1.62
N GLU A 29 1.90 -9.98 -0.58
CA GLU A 29 0.97 -8.86 -0.50
C GLU A 29 1.74 -7.54 -0.48
N GLN A 30 1.23 -6.57 -1.24
CA GLN A 30 1.65 -5.17 -1.15
C GLN A 30 0.52 -4.39 -0.49
N PHE A 31 0.79 -3.84 0.69
CA PHE A 31 -0.16 -3.15 1.53
C PHE A 31 -0.16 -1.63 1.28
N PHE A 32 -1.34 -1.06 1.04
CA PHE A 32 -1.58 0.36 0.84
C PHE A 32 -2.33 0.93 2.04
N PRO A 33 -1.66 1.63 2.97
CA PRO A 33 -2.36 2.32 4.05
C PRO A 33 -3.07 3.56 3.51
N LEU A 34 -4.35 3.71 3.82
CA LEU A 34 -5.17 4.80 3.32
C LEU A 34 -5.59 5.72 4.47
N GLN A 35 -4.98 6.89 4.54
CA GLN A 35 -5.37 7.96 5.46
C GLN A 35 -6.56 8.73 4.88
N SER A 36 -7.69 8.03 4.75
CA SER A 36 -8.87 8.57 4.08
C SER A 36 -9.62 9.59 4.93
N TYR A 37 -10.47 10.38 4.29
CA TYR A 37 -11.41 11.27 4.97
C TYR A 37 -12.75 11.23 4.24
N ARG A 38 -13.69 10.48 4.82
CA ARG A 38 -15.04 10.24 4.29
C ARG A 38 -16.07 11.16 4.92
N VAL A 39 -15.71 11.83 6.01
CA VAL A 39 -16.59 12.77 6.73
C VAL A 39 -15.88 14.10 7.00
N GLY A 40 -16.65 15.13 7.35
CA GLY A 40 -16.14 16.48 7.58
C GLY A 40 -16.13 17.35 6.31
N PRO A 41 -15.59 18.58 6.38
CA PRO A 41 -15.69 19.58 5.32
C PRO A 41 -15.03 19.16 3.99
N TYR A 42 -13.97 18.33 4.06
CA TYR A 42 -13.21 17.88 2.90
C TYR A 42 -13.70 16.52 2.34
N ALA A 43 -14.76 15.95 2.92
CA ALA A 43 -15.25 14.60 2.61
C ALA A 43 -15.53 14.37 1.11
N ALA A 44 -16.02 15.38 0.38
CA ALA A 44 -16.33 15.23 -1.03
C ALA A 44 -15.09 14.85 -1.86
N GLY A 45 -13.95 15.50 -1.61
CA GLY A 45 -12.69 15.19 -2.29
C GLY A 45 -12.10 13.84 -1.87
N GLY A 46 -12.08 13.57 -0.55
CA GLY A 46 -11.55 12.32 -0.03
C GLY A 46 -12.37 11.11 -0.47
N THR A 47 -13.69 11.22 -0.44
CA THR A 47 -14.60 10.14 -0.85
C THR A 47 -14.35 9.73 -2.30
N GLY A 48 -14.25 10.71 -3.21
CA GLY A 48 -13.98 10.44 -4.62
C GLY A 48 -12.60 9.81 -4.85
N PHE A 49 -11.55 10.39 -4.28
CA PHE A 49 -10.19 9.90 -4.50
C PHE A 49 -9.96 8.51 -3.90
N PHE A 50 -10.22 8.32 -2.61
CA PHE A 50 -9.97 7.05 -1.94
C PHE A 50 -10.93 5.95 -2.40
N GLY A 51 -12.16 6.30 -2.78
CA GLY A 51 -13.08 5.37 -3.44
C GLY A 51 -12.50 4.85 -4.75
N GLY A 52 -12.12 5.75 -5.66
CA GLY A 52 -11.52 5.38 -6.94
C GLY A 52 -10.20 4.62 -6.79
N PHE A 53 -9.37 4.96 -5.79
CA PHE A 53 -8.13 4.24 -5.52
C PHE A 53 -8.40 2.80 -5.09
N ILE A 54 -9.33 2.59 -4.14
CA ILE A 54 -9.75 1.26 -3.69
C ILE A 54 -10.36 0.44 -4.84
N ASP A 55 -11.24 1.06 -5.63
CA ASP A 55 -11.84 0.41 -6.79
C ASP A 55 -10.78 -0.04 -7.80
N TYR A 56 -9.73 0.76 -7.99
CA TYR A 56 -8.60 0.39 -8.82
C TYR A 56 -7.79 -0.78 -8.25
N LEU A 57 -7.45 -0.76 -6.96
CA LEU A 57 -6.76 -1.90 -6.31
C LEU A 57 -7.58 -3.19 -6.44
N ASN A 58 -8.89 -3.11 -6.23
CA ASN A 58 -9.81 -4.22 -6.39
C ASN A 58 -9.88 -4.71 -7.83
N LEU A 59 -9.98 -3.80 -8.80
CA LEU A 59 -9.97 -4.13 -10.23
C LEU A 59 -8.71 -4.93 -10.60
N ILE A 60 -7.53 -4.47 -10.21
CA ILE A 60 -6.26 -5.16 -10.50
C ILE A 60 -6.24 -6.55 -9.85
N ASN A 61 -6.68 -6.66 -8.60
CA ASN A 61 -6.73 -7.95 -7.91
C ASN A 61 -7.69 -8.96 -8.56
N ILE A 62 -8.85 -8.49 -9.03
CA ILE A 62 -9.90 -9.33 -9.62
C ILE A 62 -9.55 -9.69 -11.07
N ARG A 63 -9.21 -8.69 -11.89
CA ARG A 63 -8.97 -8.84 -13.32
C ARG A 63 -7.63 -9.51 -13.61
N ASP A 64 -6.57 -9.09 -12.91
CA ASP A 64 -5.20 -9.47 -13.24
C ASP A 64 -4.61 -10.48 -12.22
N GLY A 65 -5.35 -10.79 -11.16
CA GLY A 65 -4.87 -11.62 -10.08
C GLY A 65 -3.90 -10.89 -9.14
N GLY A 66 -3.69 -9.59 -9.30
CA GLY A 66 -2.65 -8.81 -8.63
C GLY A 66 -1.59 -8.32 -9.64
N VAL A 67 -0.51 -7.71 -9.15
CA VAL A 67 0.61 -7.27 -10.00
C VAL A 67 1.69 -8.34 -9.96
N ASN A 68 1.94 -9.02 -11.08
CA ASN A 68 2.88 -10.16 -11.15
C ASN A 68 2.58 -11.26 -10.12
N GLY A 69 1.30 -11.46 -9.78
CA GLY A 69 0.86 -12.41 -8.74
C GLY A 69 0.88 -11.87 -7.30
N VAL A 70 1.37 -10.65 -7.06
CA VAL A 70 1.32 -9.97 -5.75
C VAL A 70 -0.04 -9.32 -5.56
N LYS A 71 -0.74 -9.65 -4.48
CA LYS A 71 -2.05 -9.07 -4.17
C LYS A 71 -1.89 -7.68 -3.57
N LEU A 72 -2.74 -6.74 -3.98
CA LEU A 72 -2.77 -5.39 -3.43
C LEU A 72 -3.77 -5.35 -2.27
N THR A 73 -3.31 -5.16 -1.04
CA THR A 73 -4.17 -5.08 0.14
C THR A 73 -4.21 -3.65 0.67
N TRP A 74 -5.27 -3.30 1.39
CA TRP A 74 -5.44 -1.95 1.90
C TRP A 74 -6.25 -1.94 3.19
N ASP A 75 -6.13 -0.86 3.94
CA ASP A 75 -6.95 -0.59 5.12
C ASP A 75 -7.10 0.93 5.26
N GLU A 76 -8.29 1.35 5.67
CA GLU A 76 -8.65 2.74 5.80
C GLU A 76 -8.56 3.21 7.24
N GLY A 77 -8.00 4.39 7.43
CA GLY A 77 -8.11 5.17 8.67
C GLY A 77 -8.75 6.51 8.39
N GLU A 78 -9.92 6.73 9.00
CA GLU A 78 -10.65 8.00 8.90
C GLU A 78 -9.92 9.12 9.64
N THR A 79 -9.48 10.11 8.89
CA THR A 79 -8.70 11.25 9.42
C THR A 79 -9.54 12.51 9.63
N GLN A 80 -10.69 12.64 8.99
CA GLN A 80 -11.48 13.87 8.88
C GLN A 80 -10.67 15.06 8.32
N TYR A 81 -9.55 14.78 7.64
CA TYR A 81 -8.54 15.76 7.26
C TYR A 81 -7.76 16.40 8.43
N GLU A 82 -7.91 15.87 9.65
CA GLU A 82 -7.28 16.37 10.88
C GLU A 82 -5.90 15.75 11.13
N VAL A 83 -4.96 16.58 11.59
CA VAL A 83 -3.54 16.22 11.69
C VAL A 83 -3.31 15.11 12.73
N GLU A 84 -3.86 15.25 13.92
CA GLU A 84 -3.67 14.30 15.02
C GLU A 84 -4.20 12.92 14.65
N ARG A 85 -5.34 12.87 13.93
CA ARG A 85 -5.91 11.61 13.43
C ARG A 85 -5.07 11.02 12.31
N GLY A 86 -4.56 11.83 11.40
CA GLY A 86 -3.62 11.36 10.37
C GLY A 86 -2.38 10.71 10.96
N VAL A 87 -1.82 11.28 12.03
CA VAL A 87 -0.68 10.72 12.77
C VAL A 87 -1.07 9.44 13.52
N GLU A 88 -2.25 9.37 14.13
CA GLU A 88 -2.75 8.12 14.74
C GLU A 88 -2.83 7.00 13.72
N VAL A 89 -3.46 7.24 12.57
CA VAL A 89 -3.60 6.25 11.50
C VAL A 89 -2.23 5.78 11.02
N TYR A 90 -1.27 6.71 10.91
CA TYR A 90 0.11 6.38 10.57
C TYR A 90 0.72 5.39 11.56
N GLU A 91 0.72 5.72 12.85
CA GLU A 91 1.33 4.87 13.88
C GLU A 91 0.63 3.51 13.99
N ARG A 92 -0.68 3.45 13.74
CA ARG A 92 -1.45 2.21 13.73
C ARG A 92 -1.11 1.30 12.56
N LEU A 93 -0.90 1.86 11.36
CA LEU A 93 -0.75 1.08 10.12
C LEU A 93 0.71 0.87 9.68
N LYS A 94 1.67 1.70 10.12
CA LYS A 94 3.08 1.64 9.71
C LYS A 94 3.79 0.31 9.94
N GLY A 95 3.32 -0.49 10.90
CA GLY A 95 3.92 -1.77 11.26
C GLY A 95 3.50 -2.93 10.36
N ARG A 96 2.58 -2.71 9.41
CA ARG A 96 2.15 -3.77 8.50
C ARG A 96 3.26 -4.12 7.51
N PRO A 97 3.41 -5.42 7.16
CA PRO A 97 4.38 -5.81 6.15
C PRO A 97 3.98 -5.25 4.78
N GLY A 98 4.97 -4.89 3.97
CA GLY A 98 4.75 -4.45 2.60
C GLY A 98 4.02 -3.11 2.48
N VAL A 99 4.23 -2.14 3.39
CA VAL A 99 3.71 -0.78 3.19
C VAL A 99 4.28 -0.20 1.88
N ALA A 100 3.40 0.15 0.94
CA ALA A 100 3.77 0.61 -0.40
C ALA A 100 4.25 2.07 -0.39
N ALA A 101 3.38 2.96 0.05
CA ALA A 101 3.61 4.39 0.17
C ALA A 101 2.49 5.03 0.99
N TRP A 102 2.75 6.22 1.52
CA TRP A 102 1.75 7.08 2.14
C TRP A 102 1.28 8.15 1.17
N ASN A 103 -0.01 8.43 1.17
CA ASN A 103 -0.60 9.53 0.40
C ASN A 103 -1.83 10.08 1.14
N PRO A 104 -1.64 10.99 2.12
CA PRO A 104 -2.74 11.46 2.95
C PRO A 104 -3.64 12.49 2.27
N LEU A 105 -3.23 13.08 1.13
CA LEU A 105 -3.85 14.24 0.47
C LEU A 105 -4.06 15.50 1.34
N SER A 106 -3.78 15.42 2.64
CA SER A 106 -3.76 16.55 3.57
C SER A 106 -2.34 17.09 3.71
N VAL A 107 -2.19 18.40 3.48
CA VAL A 107 -0.93 19.12 3.63
C VAL A 107 -0.41 19.00 5.06
N GLY A 108 -1.27 19.24 6.06
CA GLY A 108 -0.90 19.20 7.46
C GLY A 108 -0.44 17.82 7.91
N ILE A 109 -1.18 16.77 7.51
CA ILE A 109 -0.83 15.39 7.81
C ILE A 109 0.50 15.01 7.13
N ALA A 110 0.67 15.34 5.84
CA ALA A 110 1.91 15.05 5.12
C ALA A 110 3.13 15.68 5.80
N TYR A 111 3.02 16.94 6.24
CA TYR A 111 4.11 17.62 6.94
C TYR A 111 4.43 16.98 8.29
N ALA A 112 3.40 16.63 9.07
CA ALA A 112 3.57 15.94 10.35
C ALA A 112 4.24 14.56 10.21
N MET A 113 4.22 13.97 9.02
CA MET A 113 4.78 12.66 8.74
C MET A 113 6.23 12.67 8.25
N ILE A 114 6.80 13.79 7.80
CA ILE A 114 8.11 13.83 7.11
C ILE A 114 9.23 13.16 7.92
N ASP A 115 9.37 13.48 9.21
CA ASP A 115 10.42 12.88 10.04
C ASP A 115 10.17 11.37 10.27
N ARG A 116 8.90 10.98 10.36
CA ARG A 116 8.47 9.59 10.59
C ARG A 116 8.76 8.71 9.39
N ILE A 117 8.31 9.13 8.21
CA ILE A 117 8.54 8.39 6.95
C ILE A 117 10.02 8.32 6.61
N THR A 118 10.81 9.33 6.97
CA THR A 118 12.26 9.34 6.76
C THR A 118 12.95 8.33 7.67
N LYS A 119 12.53 8.25 8.94
CA LYS A 119 13.02 7.24 9.89
C LYS A 119 12.61 5.83 9.47
N ASP A 120 11.36 5.66 9.04
CA ASP A 120 10.79 4.37 8.69
C ASP A 120 11.14 3.92 7.27
N LYS A 121 11.74 4.82 6.47
CA LYS A 121 12.20 4.59 5.09
C LYS A 121 11.08 4.15 4.14
N VAL A 122 9.92 4.76 4.29
CA VAL A 122 8.73 4.51 3.46
C VAL A 122 8.42 5.75 2.62
N PRO A 123 8.15 5.62 1.32
CA PRO A 123 7.79 6.76 0.48
C PRO A 123 6.53 7.50 0.99
N LEU A 124 6.59 8.83 1.00
CA LEU A 124 5.46 9.74 1.12
C LEU A 124 5.24 10.42 -0.23
N ILE A 125 4.07 10.23 -0.81
CA ILE A 125 3.63 10.87 -2.05
C ILE A 125 2.77 12.08 -1.67
N THR A 126 3.03 13.22 -2.30
CA THR A 126 2.18 14.42 -2.16
C THR A 126 1.70 14.84 -3.55
N ILE A 127 0.45 14.50 -3.86
CA ILE A 127 -0.16 14.79 -5.17
C ILE A 127 -0.79 16.18 -5.12
N ASN A 128 -0.37 17.09 -5.98
CA ASN A 128 -0.98 18.42 -6.13
C ASN A 128 -0.94 19.27 -4.84
N HIS A 129 0.02 19.00 -3.97
CA HIS A 129 0.30 19.75 -2.75
C HIS A 129 1.69 19.38 -2.22
N GLY A 130 2.12 20.04 -1.14
CA GLY A 130 3.31 19.66 -0.40
C GLY A 130 4.32 20.78 -0.28
N ARG A 131 5.49 20.44 0.28
CA ARG A 131 6.54 21.40 0.62
C ARG A 131 7.40 21.62 -0.62
N THR A 132 7.62 22.88 -1.02
CA THR A 132 8.41 23.21 -2.21
C THR A 132 9.82 22.63 -2.20
N ASP A 133 10.49 22.68 -1.05
CA ASP A 133 11.86 22.18 -0.90
C ASP A 133 11.97 20.65 -0.90
N SER A 134 10.85 19.90 -0.86
CA SER A 134 10.86 18.44 -1.03
C SER A 134 11.32 18.00 -2.42
N THR A 135 11.45 18.94 -3.37
CA THR A 135 12.12 18.71 -4.65
C THR A 135 13.62 18.38 -4.49
N ASP A 136 14.29 18.82 -3.41
CA ASP A 136 15.66 18.39 -3.12
C ASP A 136 15.66 17.03 -2.41
N GLY A 137 15.70 15.96 -3.20
CA GLY A 137 15.73 14.58 -2.71
C GLY A 137 16.99 14.23 -1.88
N ARG A 138 18.02 15.09 -1.82
CA ARG A 138 19.16 14.88 -0.92
C ARG A 138 18.78 15.19 0.54
N VAL A 139 17.82 16.08 0.73
CA VAL A 139 17.29 16.48 2.04
C VAL A 139 16.04 15.66 2.38
N PHE A 140 15.20 15.38 1.38
CA PHE A 140 13.94 14.65 1.54
C PHE A 140 13.92 13.34 0.73
N PRO A 141 14.76 12.34 1.07
CA PRO A 141 14.96 11.15 0.23
C PRO A 141 13.72 10.23 0.12
N TYR A 142 12.71 10.44 0.96
CA TYR A 142 11.48 9.65 0.99
C TYR A 142 10.23 10.47 0.68
N VAL A 143 10.34 11.73 0.25
CA VAL A 143 9.19 12.56 -0.13
C VAL A 143 9.18 12.74 -1.64
N PHE A 144 8.08 12.36 -2.27
CA PHE A 144 7.89 12.37 -3.71
C PHE A 144 6.72 13.27 -4.10
N PRO A 145 6.99 14.55 -4.45
CA PRO A 145 5.95 15.44 -4.96
C PRO A 145 5.52 15.01 -6.38
N LEU A 146 4.22 14.91 -6.62
CA LEU A 146 3.66 14.54 -7.93
C LEU A 146 2.70 15.60 -8.47
N LEU A 147 2.67 15.74 -9.80
CA LEU A 147 1.93 16.74 -10.59
C LEU A 147 2.39 18.18 -10.36
N LEU A 148 2.09 18.75 -9.19
CA LEU A 148 2.34 20.14 -8.85
C LEU A 148 2.80 20.26 -7.40
N ASN A 149 3.82 21.08 -7.17
CA ASN A 149 4.13 21.71 -5.89
C ASN A 149 4.06 23.24 -6.04
N PRO A 150 4.07 24.03 -4.94
CA PRO A 150 3.93 25.49 -5.05
C PRO A 150 4.99 26.17 -5.94
N TYR A 151 6.15 25.53 -6.18
CA TYR A 151 7.15 26.02 -7.15
C TYR A 151 6.69 25.88 -8.59
N SER A 152 6.13 24.72 -8.96
CA SER A 152 5.57 24.51 -10.30
C SER A 152 4.23 25.22 -10.55
N GLU A 153 3.47 25.57 -9.49
CA GLU A 153 2.23 26.35 -9.63
C GLU A 153 2.49 27.82 -9.99
N THR A 154 3.71 28.30 -9.77
CA THR A 154 4.11 29.70 -10.03
C THR A 154 5.03 29.86 -11.24
N SER A 155 5.27 28.78 -11.99
CA SER A 155 6.11 28.75 -13.20
C SER A 155 5.30 28.80 -14.49
#